data_AF-A0A016UN30-F1
#
_entry.id   AF-A0A016UN30-F1
#
_cell.length_a   1.000
_cell.length_b   1.000
_cell.length_c   1.000
_cell.angle_alpha   90.00
_cell.angle_beta   90.00
_cell.angle_gamma   90.00
#
_symmetry.space_group_name_H-M   'P 1'
#
loop_
_entity.id
_entity.type
_entity.pdbx_description
1 polymer ?
#
loop_
_entity_poly.entity_id
_entity_poly.type
_entity_poly.pdbx_seq_one_letter_code
_entity_poly.pdbx_strand_id
1 'polypeptide(L)'
;MLALWLFIIPVLDASNLYFDKSLPDEETLLTVVDFHRARALNDFGNEHVNDTAMYSANRFEGDIVNGLNPPRSTSSFFSQHPLFAVFGVQRNAVKQTYLKWTDGRIPYTISSQYSSYSRSKIAEAIEEYRKKTCIDFSPKSAADLDYIHIVPDDGCYSLVGRIGGKQPLSLGDGCIQKGIIIHELMHVVGFFHEQNIQE
;
A
#
# COMPACT_ATOMS: atom_id res chain seq x y z
N MET A 1 47.85 -13.77 -22.94
CA MET A 1 46.71 -12.99 -23.45
C MET A 1 45.48 -13.85 -23.41
N LEU A 2 44.43 -13.36 -22.74
CA LEU A 2 42.98 -13.65 -22.87
C LEU A 2 42.35 -13.60 -21.47
N ALA A 3 42.00 -12.37 -21.07
CA ALA A 3 41.10 -12.13 -19.94
C ALA A 3 39.69 -12.53 -20.40
N LEU A 4 39.13 -13.57 -19.79
CA LEU A 4 37.70 -13.84 -19.89
C LEU A 4 36.96 -12.74 -19.12
N TRP A 5 36.45 -11.76 -19.85
CA TRP A 5 35.38 -10.90 -19.36
C TRP A 5 34.09 -11.71 -19.41
N LEU A 6 33.82 -12.46 -18.34
CA LEU A 6 32.46 -12.93 -18.08
C LEU A 6 31.63 -11.68 -17.78
N PHE A 7 30.92 -11.20 -18.79
CA PHE A 7 29.84 -10.24 -18.62
C PHE A 7 28.89 -10.82 -17.57
N ILE A 8 28.87 -10.21 -16.40
CA ILE A 8 27.76 -10.35 -15.46
C ILE A 8 26.55 -9.80 -16.21
N ILE A 9 25.76 -10.69 -16.80
CA ILE A 9 24.40 -10.34 -17.23
C ILE A 9 23.72 -9.91 -15.93
N PRO A 10 23.32 -8.64 -15.77
CA PRO A 10 22.55 -8.28 -14.59
C PRO A 10 21.29 -9.12 -14.69
N VAL A 11 21.08 -9.99 -13.70
CA VAL A 11 19.77 -10.58 -13.46
C VAL A 11 18.83 -9.38 -13.42
N LEU A 12 17.95 -9.27 -14.42
CA LEU A 12 16.89 -8.27 -14.42
C LEU A 12 16.13 -8.49 -13.12
N ASP A 13 16.36 -7.62 -12.14
CA ASP A 13 15.67 -7.68 -10.86
C ASP A 13 14.18 -7.57 -11.16
N ALA A 14 13.40 -8.57 -10.73
CA ALA A 14 11.98 -8.69 -11.05
C ALA A 14 11.17 -7.47 -10.54
N SER A 15 11.74 -6.72 -9.60
CA SER A 15 11.27 -5.42 -9.10
C SER A 15 11.03 -4.39 -10.22
N ASN A 16 11.90 -4.34 -11.24
CA ASN A 16 11.81 -3.38 -12.35
C ASN A 16 10.56 -3.57 -13.23
N LEU A 17 9.92 -4.74 -13.17
CA LEU A 17 8.65 -4.98 -13.86
C LEU A 17 7.48 -4.25 -13.16
N TYR A 18 7.60 -4.04 -11.85
CA TYR A 18 6.53 -3.51 -11.01
C TYR A 18 6.69 -2.02 -10.73
N PHE A 19 7.93 -1.56 -10.56
CA PHE A 19 8.22 -0.15 -10.33
C PHE A 19 9.68 0.18 -10.67
N ASP A 20 9.95 1.46 -10.92
CA ASP A 20 11.27 1.99 -11.22
C ASP A 20 11.69 2.98 -10.12
N LYS A 21 12.46 2.48 -9.15
CA LYS A 21 13.00 3.29 -8.04
C LYS A 21 14.07 4.31 -8.50
N SER A 22 14.49 4.30 -9.78
CA SER A 22 15.39 5.33 -10.32
C SER A 22 14.68 6.65 -10.64
N LEU A 23 13.35 6.61 -10.78
CA LEU A 23 12.52 7.80 -10.99
C LEU A 23 12.28 8.53 -9.66
N PRO A 24 12.15 9.87 -9.66
CA PRO A 24 11.72 10.60 -8.47
C PRO A 24 10.30 10.17 -8.07
N ASP A 25 10.04 10.10 -6.77
CA ASP A 25 8.72 9.81 -6.22
C ASP A 25 7.83 11.05 -6.31
N GLU A 26 7.08 11.16 -7.40
CA GLU A 26 6.13 12.23 -7.65
C GLU A 26 4.70 11.73 -7.47
N GLU A 27 3.83 12.59 -6.93
CA GLU A 27 2.43 12.25 -6.71
C GLU A 27 1.65 12.26 -8.02
N THR A 28 1.12 11.09 -8.40
CA THR A 28 0.25 10.93 -9.56
C THR A 28 -1.10 10.34 -9.14
N LEU A 29 -2.03 10.26 -10.08
CA LEU A 29 -3.37 9.68 -9.87
C LEU A 29 -3.58 8.53 -10.83
N LEU A 30 -4.41 7.55 -10.46
CA LEU A 30 -4.87 6.54 -11.40
C LEU A 30 -5.73 7.18 -12.49
N THR A 31 -5.53 6.71 -13.71
CA THR A 31 -6.22 7.20 -14.90
C THR A 31 -7.29 6.22 -15.33
N VAL A 32 -8.21 6.67 -16.18
CA VAL A 32 -9.23 5.82 -16.80
C VAL A 32 -8.59 4.61 -17.51
N VAL A 33 -7.41 4.78 -18.12
CA VAL A 33 -6.65 3.70 -18.77
C VAL A 33 -6.25 2.61 -17.78
N ASP A 34 -5.85 2.98 -16.56
CA ASP A 34 -5.46 2.03 -15.52
C ASP A 34 -6.66 1.14 -15.14
N PHE A 35 -7.85 1.73 -14.98
CA PHE A 35 -9.10 1.00 -14.71
C PHE A 35 -9.56 0.13 -15.90
N HIS A 36 -9.35 0.57 -17.14
CA HIS A 36 -9.63 -0.29 -18.30
C HIS A 36 -8.70 -1.51 -18.36
N ARG A 37 -7.40 -1.32 -18.09
CA ARG A 37 -6.43 -2.43 -18.03
C ARG A 37 -6.76 -3.40 -16.90
N ALA A 38 -7.19 -2.90 -15.75
CA ALA A 38 -7.63 -3.73 -14.62
C ALA A 38 -8.75 -4.72 -15.01
N ARG A 39 -9.74 -4.26 -15.79
CA ARG A 39 -10.83 -5.13 -16.27
C ARG A 39 -10.31 -6.24 -17.19
N ALA A 40 -9.36 -5.92 -18.06
CA ALA A 40 -8.77 -6.90 -18.97
C ALA A 40 -7.97 -7.99 -18.24
N LEU A 41 -7.36 -7.70 -17.09
CA LEU A 41 -6.63 -8.70 -16.29
C LEU A 41 -7.57 -9.71 -15.62
N ASN A 42 -8.76 -9.27 -15.21
CA ASN A 42 -9.74 -10.11 -14.54
C ASN A 42 -10.34 -11.20 -15.46
N ASP A 43 -10.30 -11.00 -16.78
CA ASP A 43 -10.87 -11.94 -17.76
C ASP A 43 -9.97 -13.17 -18.03
N PHE A 44 -8.71 -13.18 -17.59
CA PHE A 44 -7.75 -14.29 -17.78
C PHE A 44 -7.54 -15.14 -16.51
N GLY A 45 -8.47 -15.08 -15.56
CA GLY A 45 -8.32 -15.54 -14.18
C GLY A 45 -7.77 -16.95 -13.97
N ASN A 46 -6.50 -17.03 -13.58
CA ASN A 46 -5.98 -18.00 -12.61
C ASN A 46 -4.64 -17.48 -12.04
N GLU A 47 -4.68 -16.40 -11.26
CA GLU A 47 -3.49 -15.84 -10.61
C GLU A 47 -3.18 -16.66 -9.35
N HIS A 48 -2.03 -17.35 -9.34
CA HIS A 48 -1.56 -18.07 -8.16
C HIS A 48 -1.29 -17.05 -7.05
N VAL A 49 -2.08 -17.12 -5.96
CA VAL A 49 -1.89 -16.25 -4.79
C VAL A 49 -0.61 -16.68 -4.07
N ASN A 50 0.34 -15.75 -3.91
CA ASN A 50 1.58 -15.94 -3.14
C ASN A 50 1.63 -14.86 -2.06
N ASP A 51 1.21 -15.19 -0.86
CA ASP A 51 1.06 -14.30 0.30
C ASP A 51 2.32 -14.18 1.16
N THR A 52 3.41 -14.90 0.84
CA THR A 52 4.64 -14.88 1.64
C THR A 52 5.29 -13.49 1.78
N ALA A 53 5.03 -12.57 0.85
CA ALA A 53 5.56 -11.20 0.89
C ALA A 53 4.92 -10.31 1.96
N MET A 54 3.80 -10.75 2.57
CA MET A 54 3.09 -9.99 3.60
C MET A 54 3.78 -10.00 4.97
N TYR A 55 4.62 -11.02 5.27
CA TYR A 55 5.19 -11.17 6.60
C TYR A 55 6.57 -10.53 6.74
N SER A 56 6.67 -9.45 7.52
CA SER A 56 7.94 -8.82 7.92
C SER A 56 8.17 -8.91 9.43
N ALA A 57 9.25 -9.56 9.86
CA ALA A 57 9.57 -9.77 11.28
C ALA A 57 9.77 -8.48 12.11
N ASN A 58 9.92 -7.33 11.45
CA ASN A 58 10.17 -6.03 12.10
C ASN A 58 8.92 -5.13 12.18
N ARG A 59 7.75 -5.61 11.75
CA ARG A 59 6.48 -4.86 11.75
C ARG A 59 5.52 -5.46 12.76
N PHE A 60 4.60 -4.65 13.29
CA PHE A 60 3.55 -5.19 14.16
C PHE A 60 2.66 -6.13 13.35
N GLU A 61 2.52 -7.36 13.84
CA GLU A 61 1.86 -8.48 13.14
C GLU A 61 2.35 -8.80 11.72
N GLY A 62 3.49 -8.24 11.30
CA GLY A 62 4.10 -8.54 10.01
C GLY A 62 4.04 -7.42 8.97
N ASP A 63 3.07 -6.50 9.05
CA ASP A 63 2.82 -5.48 8.01
C ASP A 63 2.27 -4.14 8.56
N ILE A 64 1.94 -4.02 9.86
CA ILE A 64 1.44 -2.76 10.43
C ILE A 64 2.62 -1.89 10.90
N VAL A 65 2.67 -0.63 10.42
CA VAL A 65 3.63 0.36 10.92
C VAL A 65 3.07 1.08 12.15
N ASN A 66 3.87 1.15 13.21
CA ASN A 66 3.55 1.91 14.41
C ASN A 66 4.73 2.82 14.82
N GLY A 67 4.49 3.71 15.79
CA GLY A 67 5.50 4.67 16.27
C GLY A 67 6.67 4.06 17.07
N LEU A 68 6.68 2.74 17.32
CA LEU A 68 7.72 2.11 18.14
C LEU A 68 8.96 1.71 17.31
N ASN A 69 8.81 1.38 16.02
CA ASN A 69 9.91 1.09 15.09
C ASN A 69 9.52 1.43 13.62
N PRO A 70 9.41 2.71 13.24
CA PRO A 70 9.00 3.08 11.89
C PRO A 70 10.10 2.82 10.84
N PRO A 71 9.77 2.36 9.62
CA PRO A 71 10.69 2.37 8.49
C PRO A 71 11.29 3.76 8.25
N ARG A 72 12.50 3.82 7.69
CA ARG A 72 13.24 5.08 7.45
C ARG A 72 12.39 6.11 6.67
N SER A 73 11.63 5.65 5.68
CA SER A 73 10.69 6.47 4.87
C SER A 73 9.59 7.14 5.71
N THR A 74 9.12 6.48 6.77
CA THR A 74 8.04 6.95 7.64
C THR A 74 8.54 7.59 8.93
N SER A 75 9.83 7.47 9.24
CA SER A 75 10.44 7.99 10.48
C SER A 75 10.21 9.50 10.69
N SER A 76 10.32 10.29 9.62
CA SER A 76 10.04 11.73 9.62
C SER A 76 8.56 12.04 9.83
N PHE A 77 7.66 11.18 9.36
CA PHE A 77 6.22 11.30 9.53
C PHE A 77 5.84 11.11 11.02
N PHE A 78 6.38 10.07 11.67
CA PHE A 78 6.13 9.83 13.10
C PHE A 78 6.82 10.83 14.02
N SER A 79 7.98 11.36 13.64
CA SER A 79 8.61 12.48 14.37
C SER A 79 7.73 13.72 14.43
N GLN A 80 6.85 13.92 13.44
CA GLN A 80 5.89 15.01 13.41
C GLN A 80 4.55 14.65 14.09
N HIS A 81 4.26 13.35 14.23
CA HIS A 81 3.00 12.82 14.74
C HIS A 81 3.22 11.78 15.87
N PRO A 82 3.73 12.19 17.05
CA PRO A 82 4.17 11.27 18.11
C PRO A 82 3.04 10.57 18.88
N LEU A 83 1.77 10.95 18.68
CA LEU A 83 0.62 10.47 19.46
C LEU A 83 0.00 9.15 18.96
N PHE A 84 0.46 8.59 17.84
CA PHE A 84 -0.20 7.47 17.16
C PHE A 84 0.39 6.09 17.47
N ALA A 85 1.01 5.93 18.64
CA ALA A 85 1.34 4.61 19.15
C ALA A 85 0.04 3.84 19.43
N VAL A 86 -0.19 2.77 18.67
CA VAL A 86 -1.34 1.87 18.81
C VAL A 86 -1.22 1.15 20.16
N PHE A 87 -1.94 1.63 21.18
CA PHE A 87 -2.06 0.95 22.47
C PHE A 87 -3.48 0.38 22.63
N GLY A 88 -3.57 -0.94 22.85
CA GLY A 88 -4.81 -1.63 23.23
C GLY A 88 -5.77 -1.91 22.06
N VAL A 89 -5.47 -2.92 21.25
CA VAL A 89 -6.43 -3.47 20.27
C VAL A 89 -7.30 -4.50 21.00
N GLN A 90 -8.57 -4.19 21.19
CA GLN A 90 -9.56 -5.09 21.82
C GLN A 90 -10.48 -5.78 20.78
N ARG A 91 -10.44 -5.33 19.51
CA ARG A 91 -11.24 -5.81 18.36
C ARG A 91 -10.55 -5.43 17.03
N ASN A 92 -10.91 -6.10 15.94
CA ASN A 92 -10.26 -5.98 14.61
C ASN A 92 -10.50 -4.67 13.87
N ALA A 93 -11.22 -3.69 14.44
CA ALA A 93 -11.49 -2.41 13.80
C ALA A 93 -11.36 -1.24 14.80
N VAL A 94 -10.84 -0.11 14.32
CA VAL A 94 -10.74 1.13 15.10
C VAL A 94 -12.12 1.60 15.56
N LYS A 95 -12.26 1.84 16.87
CA LYS A 95 -13.51 2.37 17.46
C LYS A 95 -13.51 3.89 17.46
N GLN A 96 -12.34 4.47 17.61
CA GLN A 96 -12.10 5.90 17.74
C GLN A 96 -12.55 6.61 16.46
N THR A 97 -13.52 7.52 16.59
CA THR A 97 -14.08 8.26 15.45
C THR A 97 -13.05 9.16 14.77
N TYR A 98 -12.06 9.68 15.51
CA TYR A 98 -11.00 10.50 14.95
C TYR A 98 -10.05 9.71 14.03
N LEU A 99 -10.00 8.38 14.15
CA LEU A 99 -9.24 7.49 13.26
C LEU A 99 -10.05 7.05 12.03
N LYS A 100 -11.31 7.48 11.91
CA LYS A 100 -12.15 7.14 10.75
C LYS A 100 -12.04 8.20 9.67
N TRP A 101 -12.13 7.75 8.43
CA TRP A 101 -12.27 8.61 7.26
C TRP A 101 -13.69 9.17 7.19
N THR A 102 -13.81 10.47 6.95
CA THR A 102 -15.11 11.16 6.86
C THR A 102 -15.90 10.63 5.66
N ASP A 103 -17.17 10.30 5.87
CA ASP A 103 -18.11 9.79 4.86
C ASP A 103 -17.64 8.53 4.10
N GLY A 104 -16.66 7.80 4.65
CA GLY A 104 -16.08 6.62 3.98
C GLY A 104 -15.26 6.95 2.73
N ARG A 105 -14.97 8.24 2.48
CA ARG A 105 -14.12 8.69 1.37
C ARG A 105 -12.66 8.73 1.81
N ILE A 106 -11.80 8.03 1.07
CA ILE A 106 -10.36 7.94 1.33
C ILE A 106 -9.62 8.53 0.14
N PRO A 107 -9.13 9.79 0.24
CA PRO A 107 -8.37 10.41 -0.83
C PRO A 107 -7.02 9.70 -0.99
N TYR A 108 -6.58 9.47 -2.23
CA TYR A 108 -5.28 8.86 -2.51
C TYR A 108 -4.50 9.56 -3.63
N THR A 109 -3.17 9.41 -3.55
CA THR A 109 -2.22 9.58 -4.65
C THR A 109 -1.38 8.31 -4.77
N ILE A 110 -0.73 8.12 -5.92
CA ILE A 110 0.18 6.99 -6.17
C ILE A 110 1.50 7.49 -6.75
N SER A 111 2.59 6.84 -6.39
CA SER A 111 3.93 7.16 -6.90
C SER A 111 4.01 7.04 -8.42
N SER A 112 4.69 7.99 -9.04
CA SER A 112 5.13 7.95 -10.45
C SER A 112 6.02 6.74 -10.77
N GLN A 113 6.63 6.11 -9.77
CA GLN A 113 7.52 4.97 -9.94
C GLN A 113 6.78 3.69 -10.35
N TYR A 114 5.47 3.59 -10.14
CA TYR A 114 4.72 2.37 -10.49
C TYR A 114 4.59 2.15 -11.99
N SER A 115 4.88 0.93 -12.42
CA SER A 115 4.67 0.50 -13.79
C SER A 115 3.18 0.46 -14.15
N SER A 116 2.89 0.44 -15.45
CA SER A 116 1.51 0.36 -15.96
C SER A 116 0.75 -0.89 -15.49
N TYR A 117 1.47 -1.98 -15.18
CA TYR A 117 0.92 -3.21 -14.62
C TYR A 117 0.52 -2.99 -13.14
N SER A 118 1.43 -2.49 -12.32
CA SER A 118 1.18 -2.22 -10.89
C SER A 118 0.02 -1.25 -10.70
N ARG A 119 -0.02 -0.18 -11.49
CA ARG A 119 -1.14 0.77 -11.50
C ARG A 119 -2.48 0.08 -11.80
N SER A 120 -2.50 -0.87 -12.73
CA SER A 120 -3.73 -1.62 -13.03
C SER A 120 -4.14 -2.60 -11.93
N LYS A 121 -3.19 -3.22 -11.21
CA LYS A 121 -3.51 -4.05 -10.03
C LYS A 121 -4.04 -3.22 -8.86
N ILE A 122 -3.48 -2.03 -8.65
CA ILE A 122 -4.01 -1.08 -7.65
C ILE A 122 -5.42 -0.62 -8.03
N ALA A 123 -5.64 -0.27 -9.31
CA ALA A 123 -6.97 0.09 -9.82
C ALA A 123 -7.97 -1.07 -9.67
N GLU A 124 -7.54 -2.31 -9.90
CA GLU A 124 -8.35 -3.52 -9.71
C GLU A 124 -8.83 -3.67 -8.26
N ALA A 125 -7.94 -3.48 -7.29
CA ALA A 125 -8.27 -3.56 -5.86
C ALA A 125 -9.21 -2.42 -5.42
N ILE A 126 -8.99 -1.19 -5.87
CA ILE A 126 -9.88 -0.05 -5.60
C ILE A 126 -11.28 -0.29 -6.16
N GLU A 127 -11.37 -0.82 -7.38
CA GLU A 127 -12.65 -1.14 -8.00
C GLU A 127 -13.39 -2.27 -7.24
N GLU A 128 -12.66 -3.22 -6.67
CA GLU A 128 -13.23 -4.26 -5.81
C GLU A 128 -13.92 -3.66 -4.57
N TYR A 129 -13.28 -2.69 -3.90
CA TYR A 129 -13.88 -1.95 -2.78
C TYR A 129 -15.15 -1.21 -3.19
N ARG A 130 -15.11 -0.48 -4.31
CA ARG A 130 -16.27 0.26 -4.83
C ARG A 130 -17.45 -0.65 -5.17
N LYS A 131 -17.18 -1.87 -5.65
CA LYS A 131 -18.21 -2.86 -5.99
C LYS A 131 -18.84 -3.53 -4.76
N LYS A 132 -18.05 -3.76 -3.71
CA LYS A 132 -18.46 -4.61 -2.57
C LYS A 132 -18.79 -3.84 -1.29
N THR A 133 -18.43 -2.56 -1.21
CA THR A 133 -18.54 -1.76 0.01
C THR A 133 -19.02 -0.35 -0.29
N CYS A 134 -19.31 0.42 0.75
CA CYS A 134 -19.54 1.87 0.64
C CYS A 134 -18.27 2.71 0.76
N ILE A 135 -17.08 2.09 0.87
CA ILE A 135 -15.81 2.81 0.93
C ILE A 135 -15.43 3.29 -0.47
N ASP A 136 -15.12 4.58 -0.59
CA ASP A 136 -14.68 5.18 -1.84
C ASP A 136 -13.24 5.67 -1.73
N PHE A 137 -12.33 4.92 -2.36
CA PHE A 137 -11.00 5.42 -2.64
C PHE A 137 -11.07 6.36 -3.85
N SER A 138 -11.02 7.66 -3.61
CA SER A 138 -11.10 8.68 -4.67
C SER A 138 -9.76 9.38 -4.89
N PRO A 139 -9.48 9.87 -6.11
CA PRO A 139 -8.33 10.72 -6.37
C PRO A 139 -8.29 11.92 -5.41
N LYS A 140 -7.10 12.22 -4.88
CA LYS A 140 -6.85 13.39 -4.04
C LYS A 140 -7.14 14.69 -4.80
N SER A 141 -7.82 15.62 -4.15
CA SER A 141 -8.03 17.01 -4.57
C SER A 141 -7.15 17.99 -3.78
N ALA A 142 -7.12 19.25 -4.20
CA ALA A 142 -6.39 20.30 -3.46
C ALA A 142 -6.97 20.57 -2.06
N ALA A 143 -8.25 20.27 -1.82
CA ALA A 143 -8.91 20.45 -0.53
C ALA A 143 -8.62 19.31 0.47
N ASP A 144 -8.12 18.18 -0.02
CA ASP A 144 -7.83 17.02 0.82
C ASP A 144 -6.51 17.25 1.57
N LEU A 145 -6.63 17.47 2.89
CA LEU A 145 -5.50 17.60 3.82
C LEU A 145 -4.98 16.24 4.29
N ASP A 146 -5.90 15.30 4.53
CA ASP A 146 -5.61 13.94 4.94
C ASP A 146 -5.81 12.99 3.77
N TYR A 147 -4.81 12.19 3.44
CA TYR A 147 -4.85 11.29 2.30
C TYR A 147 -3.76 10.24 2.39
N ILE A 148 -3.94 9.12 1.68
CA ILE A 148 -2.89 8.11 1.54
C ILE A 148 -2.02 8.39 0.32
N HIS A 149 -0.74 8.10 0.43
CA HIS A 149 0.18 8.07 -0.69
C HIS A 149 0.72 6.65 -0.86
N ILE A 150 0.34 6.01 -1.97
CA ILE A 150 0.73 4.65 -2.29
C ILE A 150 2.12 4.69 -2.94
N VAL A 151 3.11 4.01 -2.37
CA VAL A 151 4.53 4.13 -2.73
C VAL A 151 5.23 2.77 -2.74
N PRO A 152 6.16 2.47 -3.66
CA PRO A 152 6.87 1.18 -3.69
C PRO A 152 8.06 1.19 -2.73
N ASP A 153 7.80 1.35 -1.43
CA ASP A 153 8.83 1.29 -0.40
C ASP A 153 9.17 -0.17 -0.03
N ASP A 154 10.02 -0.41 0.97
CA ASP A 154 10.49 -1.75 1.30
C ASP A 154 9.44 -2.59 2.06
N GLY A 155 8.70 -3.40 1.31
CA GLY A 155 7.69 -4.36 1.79
C GLY A 155 6.25 -3.86 1.69
N CYS A 156 5.30 -4.67 2.19
CA CYS A 156 3.87 -4.35 2.20
C CYS A 156 3.51 -3.80 3.58
N TYR A 157 2.92 -2.60 3.63
CA TYR A 157 2.48 -2.04 4.91
C TYR A 157 1.54 -0.85 4.80
N SER A 158 0.82 -0.60 5.88
CA SER A 158 0.04 0.62 6.07
C SER A 158 -0.01 1.04 7.55
N LEU A 159 -0.42 2.29 7.75
CA LEU A 159 -1.01 2.75 9.00
C LEU A 159 -2.47 2.29 9.10
N VAL A 160 -2.97 2.17 10.34
CA VAL A 160 -4.37 1.78 10.57
C VAL A 160 -5.27 3.00 10.75
N GLY A 161 -6.23 3.18 9.84
CA GLY A 161 -7.18 4.30 9.86
C GLY A 161 -6.60 5.61 9.34
N ARG A 162 -7.31 6.71 9.61
CA ARG A 162 -6.93 8.09 9.30
C ARG A 162 -6.07 8.68 10.41
N ILE A 163 -4.78 8.83 10.15
CA ILE A 163 -3.80 9.36 11.10
C ILE A 163 -3.60 10.87 10.94
N GLY A 164 -3.90 11.40 9.75
CA GLY A 164 -3.80 12.81 9.40
C GLY A 164 -2.64 13.11 8.47
N GLY A 165 -2.78 14.15 7.65
CA GLY A 165 -1.79 14.53 6.64
C GLY A 165 -1.60 13.48 5.54
N LYS A 166 -0.45 13.57 4.85
CA LYS A 166 0.01 12.57 3.88
C LYS A 166 0.52 11.34 4.62
N GLN A 167 -0.23 10.24 4.61
CA GLN A 167 0.20 8.99 5.24
C GLN A 167 0.61 7.94 4.19
N PRO A 168 1.75 7.24 4.35
CA PRO A 168 2.21 6.27 3.37
C PRO A 168 1.46 4.94 3.47
N LEU A 169 1.20 4.33 2.32
CA LEU A 169 0.87 2.91 2.15
C LEU A 169 1.92 2.33 1.20
N SER A 170 2.64 1.30 1.62
CA SER A 170 3.69 0.70 0.81
C SER A 170 3.20 -0.54 0.08
N LEU A 171 3.45 -0.58 -1.23
CA LEU A 171 3.32 -1.79 -2.04
C LEU A 171 4.64 -2.00 -2.79
N GLY A 172 5.63 -2.49 -2.05
CA GLY A 172 6.95 -2.84 -2.57
C GLY A 172 7.02 -4.19 -3.28
N ASP A 173 8.22 -4.77 -3.26
CA ASP A 173 8.49 -6.08 -3.87
C ASP A 173 7.59 -7.16 -3.29
N GLY A 174 6.95 -7.93 -4.19
CA GLY A 174 6.02 -9.00 -3.82
C GLY A 174 4.60 -8.54 -3.45
N CYS A 175 4.35 -7.24 -3.30
CA CYS A 175 3.06 -6.70 -2.84
C CYS A 175 2.04 -6.47 -3.96
N ILE A 176 2.46 -6.51 -5.23
CA ILE A 176 1.61 -6.20 -6.39
C ILE A 176 0.74 -7.41 -6.77
N GLN A 177 -0.14 -7.78 -5.83
CA GLN A 177 -1.14 -8.83 -5.97
C GLN A 177 -2.46 -8.29 -5.42
N LYS A 178 -3.58 -8.56 -6.10
CA LYS A 178 -4.88 -7.99 -5.73
C LYS A 178 -5.24 -8.21 -4.26
N GLY A 179 -5.02 -9.42 -3.75
CA GLY A 179 -5.31 -9.78 -2.36
C GLY A 179 -4.49 -8.98 -1.35
N ILE A 180 -3.18 -8.83 -1.59
CA ILE A 180 -2.27 -8.05 -0.73
C ILE A 180 -2.66 -6.57 -0.77
N ILE A 181 -2.95 -6.02 -1.95
CA ILE A 181 -3.37 -4.63 -2.07
C ILE A 181 -4.69 -4.40 -1.31
N ILE A 182 -5.66 -5.30 -1.42
CA ILE A 182 -6.91 -5.23 -0.65
C ILE A 182 -6.60 -5.26 0.86
N HIS A 183 -5.68 -6.12 1.29
CA HIS A 183 -5.27 -6.22 2.69
C HIS A 183 -4.71 -4.89 3.23
N GLU A 184 -3.75 -4.28 2.51
CA GLU A 184 -3.18 -3.00 2.94
C GLU A 184 -4.21 -1.86 2.91
N LEU A 185 -5.11 -1.85 1.93
CA LEU A 185 -6.23 -0.92 1.90
C LEU A 185 -7.20 -1.13 3.08
N MET A 186 -7.33 -2.37 3.57
CA MET A 186 -8.14 -2.69 4.75
C MET A 186 -7.55 -2.09 6.03
N HIS A 187 -6.23 -2.06 6.16
CA HIS A 187 -5.56 -1.31 7.22
C HIS A 187 -5.87 0.18 7.14
N VAL A 188 -5.80 0.78 5.95
CA VAL A 188 -6.17 2.21 5.77
C VAL A 188 -7.60 2.48 6.19
N VAL A 189 -8.55 1.58 5.87
CA VAL A 189 -9.95 1.70 6.30
C VAL A 189 -10.07 1.70 7.84
N GLY A 190 -9.15 1.03 8.54
CA GLY A 190 -9.06 1.02 9.99
C GLY A 190 -9.22 -0.35 10.62
N PHE A 191 -8.89 -1.42 9.89
CA PHE A 191 -8.86 -2.76 10.45
C PHE A 191 -7.44 -3.17 10.86
N PHE A 192 -7.34 -3.93 11.94
CA PHE A 192 -6.13 -4.67 12.30
C PHE A 192 -6.25 -6.11 11.80
N HIS A 193 -5.21 -6.94 11.92
CA HIS A 193 -5.38 -8.36 11.57
C HIS A 193 -6.36 -9.05 12.53
N GLU A 194 -7.03 -10.06 11.97
CA GLU A 194 -8.00 -10.91 12.68
C GLU A 194 -7.39 -11.65 13.88
N GLN A 195 -6.06 -11.85 13.91
CA GLN A 195 -5.36 -12.56 14.99
C GLN A 195 -5.18 -11.73 16.28
N ASN A 196 -5.56 -10.44 16.29
CA ASN A 196 -5.54 -9.57 17.49
C ASN A 196 -6.65 -9.83 18.50
N ILE A 197 -7.47 -10.86 18.32
CA ILE A 197 -8.49 -11.22 19.31
C ILE A 197 -7.76 -11.78 20.55
N GLN A 198 -7.50 -10.92 21.54
CA GLN A 198 -7.31 -11.40 22.92
C GLN A 198 -8.70 -11.62 23.52
N GLU A 199 -9.01 -12.87 23.87
CA GLU A 199 -10.13 -13.22 24.75
C GLU A 199 -9.95 -12.62 26.16
#